data_AF-A0A0S7BXN7-F1
#
_entry.id   AF-A0A0S7BXN7-F1
#
_cell.length_a   1.000
_cell.length_b   1.000
_cell.length_c   1.000
_cell.angle_alpha   90.00
_cell.angle_beta   90.00
_cell.angle_gamma   90.00
#
_symmetry.space_group_name_H-M   'P 1'
#
loop_
_entity.id
_entity.type
_entity.pdbx_description
1 polymer ?
#
loop_
_entity_poly.entity_id
_entity_poly.type
_entity_poly.pdbx_seq_one_letter_code
_entity_poly.pdbx_strand_id
1 'polypeptide(L)'
;MTNIRFRKEKISIQNIGRQRFWTGIVAGLISAISISLFFNHSRETLRLLTSMSADLLILKENELLFFNYFFSFLSTVLGLSITIWIWMLNKNHNRRKDRIYKQLSITNALLIFWVILMIISRFGSILPIVLFGTPGFDNHLHLYEEYWILFVLMPIVVFMQSWFTVKLVYQAGRWIFLSFLFCILTAFTLQLTTTVNQEKLNSAYHQRFEKDYNYIDQEIRIAKVKYGVDFDEQTIEILKKQITESSVEQIAMVKKAFSSDRPVSMDTIILQKIIVRNFKEGGWYYYRRNSIENWRYALPNDILKQLDYFERSSNETKELFEILREMIELVNTPEIHWDKYQNFTQTERRRSLGARYNIPDTLIEQLIEVRTRLLEDDRYSDFSKDLKVIKDR
;
A
#
# COMPACT_ATOMS: atom_id res chain seq x y z
N MET A 1 29.23 -37.79 -52.09
CA MET A 1 28.28 -36.97 -51.30
C MET A 1 29.05 -35.83 -50.64
N THR A 2 28.87 -34.60 -51.12
CA THR A 2 29.48 -33.41 -50.51
C THR A 2 28.79 -33.13 -49.18
N ASN A 3 29.54 -33.26 -48.09
CA ASN A 3 29.10 -32.94 -46.74
C ASN A 3 29.02 -31.41 -46.61
N ILE A 4 27.91 -30.80 -47.06
CA ILE A 4 27.69 -29.36 -46.97
C ILE A 4 27.53 -29.00 -45.48
N ARG A 5 28.65 -28.69 -44.82
CA ARG A 5 28.65 -28.12 -43.47
C ARG A 5 27.95 -26.76 -43.51
N PHE A 6 26.75 -26.73 -42.96
CA PHE A 6 25.96 -25.53 -42.76
C PHE A 6 26.71 -24.55 -41.84
N ARG A 7 27.04 -23.36 -42.35
CA ARG A 7 27.60 -22.27 -41.55
C ARG A 7 26.56 -21.15 -41.48
N LYS A 8 26.03 -20.90 -40.28
CA LYS A 8 25.15 -19.75 -40.00
C LYS A 8 25.86 -18.45 -40.38
N GLU A 9 25.13 -17.50 -40.92
CA GLU A 9 25.65 -16.16 -41.17
C GLU A 9 25.97 -15.45 -39.86
N LYS A 10 27.00 -14.61 -39.84
CA LYS A 10 27.28 -13.73 -38.70
C LYS A 10 26.20 -12.66 -38.64
N ILE A 11 25.75 -12.30 -37.44
CA ILE A 11 24.85 -11.15 -37.30
C ILE A 11 25.62 -9.89 -37.71
N SER A 12 25.05 -9.13 -38.64
CA SER A 12 25.61 -7.89 -39.15
C SER A 12 24.50 -6.99 -39.69
N ILE A 13 24.75 -5.68 -39.74
CA ILE A 13 23.82 -4.69 -40.30
C ILE A 13 23.46 -5.02 -41.76
N GLN A 14 24.42 -5.54 -42.52
CA GLN A 14 24.22 -5.93 -43.92
C GLN A 14 23.30 -7.15 -44.05
N ASN A 15 23.50 -8.18 -43.22
CA ASN A 15 22.74 -9.43 -43.28
C ASN A 15 21.28 -9.28 -42.78
N ILE A 16 21.03 -8.33 -41.87
CA ILE A 16 19.68 -7.95 -41.45
C ILE A 16 19.02 -6.98 -42.46
N GLY A 17 19.83 -6.10 -43.05
CA GLY A 17 19.43 -4.99 -43.89
C GLY A 17 19.47 -3.68 -43.12
N ARG A 18 20.19 -2.68 -43.65
CA ARG A 18 20.49 -1.41 -42.95
C ARG A 18 19.24 -0.71 -42.42
N GLN A 19 18.20 -0.55 -43.26
CA GLN A 19 16.96 0.09 -42.85
C GLN A 19 16.29 -0.68 -41.71
N ARG A 20 16.14 -2.00 -41.85
CA ARG A 20 15.49 -2.86 -40.83
C ARG A 20 16.23 -2.88 -39.51
N PHE A 21 17.56 -2.88 -39.58
CA PHE A 21 18.41 -2.86 -38.40
C PHE A 21 18.10 -1.62 -37.54
N TRP A 22 18.15 -0.43 -38.16
CA TRP A 22 17.89 0.83 -37.47
C TRP A 22 16.43 1.02 -37.09
N THR A 23 15.46 0.65 -37.96
CA THR A 23 14.04 0.72 -37.58
C THR A 23 13.73 -0.18 -36.40
N GLY A 24 14.36 -1.36 -36.32
CA GLY A 24 14.23 -2.26 -35.18
C GLY A 24 14.71 -1.62 -33.89
N ILE A 25 15.90 -1.02 -33.90
CA ILE A 25 16.47 -0.34 -32.73
C ILE A 25 15.58 0.82 -32.27
N VAL A 26 15.17 1.69 -33.21
CA VAL A 26 14.33 2.85 -32.90
C VAL A 26 12.98 2.41 -32.33
N ALA A 27 12.32 1.43 -32.97
CA ALA A 27 11.06 0.90 -32.47
C ALA A 27 11.21 0.25 -31.09
N GLY A 28 12.29 -0.50 -30.86
CA GLY A 28 12.58 -1.09 -29.57
C GLY A 28 12.78 -0.06 -28.46
N LEU A 29 13.51 1.03 -28.74
CA LEU A 29 13.69 2.13 -27.79
C LEU A 29 12.37 2.85 -27.49
N ILE A 30 11.57 3.18 -28.51
CA ILE A 30 10.25 3.79 -28.32
C ILE A 30 9.35 2.87 -27.47
N SER A 31 9.35 1.57 -27.76
CA SER A 31 8.61 0.58 -26.96
C SER A 31 9.11 0.52 -25.52
N ALA A 32 10.43 0.51 -25.29
CA ALA A 32 11.00 0.49 -23.94
C ALA A 32 10.60 1.74 -23.13
N ILE A 33 10.67 2.93 -23.74
CA ILE A 33 10.23 4.18 -23.11
C ILE A 33 8.74 4.12 -22.77
N SER A 34 7.91 3.72 -23.74
CA SER A 34 6.45 3.66 -23.59
C SER A 34 6.04 2.67 -22.49
N ILE A 35 6.67 1.49 -22.45
CA ILE A 35 6.39 0.46 -21.44
C ILE A 35 6.87 0.91 -20.05
N SER A 36 8.04 1.57 -19.97
CA SER A 36 8.57 2.07 -18.69
C SER A 36 7.65 3.13 -18.09
N LEU A 37 7.21 4.11 -18.90
CA LEU A 37 6.21 5.09 -18.49
C LEU A 37 4.91 4.41 -18.06
N PHE A 38 4.42 3.45 -18.85
CA PHE A 38 3.21 2.72 -18.53
C PHE A 38 3.31 2.00 -17.17
N PHE A 39 4.40 1.28 -16.89
CA PHE A 39 4.59 0.59 -15.62
C PHE A 39 4.64 1.55 -14.43
N ASN A 40 5.43 2.62 -14.52
CA ASN A 40 5.58 3.57 -13.42
C ASN A 40 4.27 4.32 -13.14
N HIS A 41 3.57 4.80 -14.17
CA HIS A 41 2.28 5.48 -13.98
C HIS A 41 1.17 4.52 -13.54
N SER A 42 1.14 3.28 -14.04
CA SER A 42 0.15 2.29 -13.63
C SER A 42 0.33 1.92 -12.15
N ARG A 43 1.57 1.78 -11.66
CA ARG A 43 1.84 1.56 -10.23
C ARG A 43 1.24 2.67 -9.37
N GLU A 44 1.51 3.94 -9.70
CA GLU A 44 0.97 5.06 -8.91
C GLU A 44 -0.55 5.17 -9.00
N THR A 45 -1.12 4.89 -10.18
CA THR A 45 -2.58 4.85 -10.36
C THR A 45 -3.20 3.77 -9.49
N LEU A 46 -2.58 2.57 -9.43
CA LEU A 46 -3.05 1.48 -8.59
C LEU A 46 -2.90 1.81 -7.09
N ARG A 47 -1.77 2.39 -6.66
CA ARG A 47 -1.60 2.86 -5.27
C ARG A 47 -2.67 3.87 -4.87
N LEU A 48 -3.01 4.80 -5.76
CA LEU A 48 -4.09 5.75 -5.54
C LEU A 48 -5.45 5.04 -5.44
N LEU A 49 -5.75 4.10 -6.34
CA LEU A 49 -7.02 3.36 -6.32
C LEU A 49 -7.17 2.52 -5.05
N THR A 50 -6.12 1.81 -4.62
CA THR A 50 -6.16 1.00 -3.39
C THR A 50 -6.27 1.88 -2.14
N SER A 51 -5.69 3.09 -2.15
CA SER A 51 -5.80 4.05 -1.04
C SER A 51 -7.22 4.59 -0.80
N MET A 52 -8.16 4.30 -1.71
CA MET A 52 -9.57 4.63 -1.51
C MET A 52 -10.26 3.65 -0.55
N SER A 53 -9.78 2.41 -0.46
CA SER A 53 -10.35 1.34 0.36
C SER A 53 -9.46 0.86 1.51
N ALA A 54 -8.15 1.13 1.44
CA ALA A 54 -7.16 0.75 2.44
C ALA A 54 -6.18 1.90 2.72
N ASP A 55 -5.27 1.72 3.68
CA ASP A 55 -4.18 2.65 3.90
C ASP A 55 -3.24 2.71 2.68
N LEU A 56 -2.68 3.90 2.39
CA LEU A 56 -1.76 4.05 1.26
C LEU A 56 -0.49 3.21 1.49
N LEU A 57 -0.18 2.32 0.55
CA LEU A 57 1.09 1.61 0.52
C LEU A 57 2.25 2.59 0.27
N ILE A 58 2.99 2.95 1.31
CA ILE A 58 4.19 3.80 1.23
C ILE A 58 5.42 2.90 1.21
N LEU A 59 6.11 2.87 0.05
CA LEU A 59 7.34 2.09 -0.12
C LEU A 59 8.52 2.81 0.51
N LYS A 60 9.44 2.06 1.12
CA LYS A 60 10.73 2.61 1.57
C LYS A 60 11.56 3.05 0.37
N GLU A 61 12.49 3.98 0.56
CA GLU A 61 13.32 4.53 -0.53
C GLU A 61 14.07 3.43 -1.31
N ASN A 62 14.62 2.44 -0.60
CA ASN A 62 15.33 1.32 -1.20
C ASN A 62 14.40 0.43 -2.06
N GLU A 63 13.19 0.15 -1.57
CA GLU A 63 12.17 -0.64 -2.29
C GLU A 63 11.71 0.10 -3.54
N LEU A 64 11.47 1.41 -3.41
CA LEU A 64 11.09 2.26 -4.53
C LEU A 64 12.15 2.25 -5.62
N LEU A 65 13.40 2.47 -5.25
CA LEU A 65 14.53 2.46 -6.16
C LEU A 65 14.67 1.09 -6.85
N PHE A 66 14.53 0.00 -6.09
CA PHE A 66 14.54 -1.36 -6.62
C PHE A 66 13.45 -1.57 -7.69
N PHE A 67 12.19 -1.24 -7.40
CA PHE A 67 11.09 -1.45 -8.36
C PHE A 67 11.21 -0.55 -9.59
N ASN A 68 11.73 0.68 -9.44
CA ASN A 68 12.01 1.57 -10.56
C ASN A 68 13.07 0.99 -11.51
N TYR A 69 14.14 0.41 -10.96
CA TYR A 69 15.13 -0.32 -11.76
C TYR A 69 14.52 -1.56 -12.41
N PHE A 70 13.77 -2.37 -11.66
CA PHE A 70 13.09 -3.55 -12.19
C PHE A 70 12.25 -3.22 -13.43
N PHE A 71 11.37 -2.22 -13.34
CA PHE A 71 10.53 -1.82 -14.47
C PHE A 71 11.35 -1.27 -15.64
N SER A 72 12.44 -0.55 -15.38
CA SER A 72 13.32 -0.02 -16.42
C SER A 72 14.08 -1.14 -17.16
N PHE A 73 14.62 -2.10 -16.42
CA PHE A 73 15.27 -3.28 -16.99
C PHE A 73 14.29 -4.14 -17.77
N LEU A 74 13.11 -4.41 -17.22
CA LEU A 74 12.08 -5.21 -17.87
C LEU A 74 11.60 -4.54 -19.17
N SER A 75 11.32 -3.24 -19.13
CA SER A 75 10.91 -2.48 -20.31
C SER A 75 11.97 -2.49 -21.41
N THR A 76 13.25 -2.40 -21.02
CA THR A 76 14.38 -2.45 -21.96
C THR A 76 14.47 -3.80 -22.67
N VAL A 77 14.36 -4.92 -21.93
CA VAL A 77 14.44 -6.25 -22.55
C VAL A 77 13.19 -6.58 -23.37
N LEU A 78 12.03 -6.04 -23.03
CA LEU A 78 10.82 -6.13 -23.87
C LEU A 78 10.97 -5.31 -25.16
N GLY A 79 11.58 -4.12 -25.08
CA GLY A 79 11.96 -3.33 -26.27
C GLY A 79 12.96 -4.07 -27.16
N LEU A 80 13.89 -4.83 -26.57
CA LEU A 80 14.78 -5.72 -27.33
C LEU A 80 14.00 -6.82 -28.06
N SER A 81 12.95 -7.39 -27.46
CA SER A 81 12.09 -8.37 -28.14
C SER A 81 11.43 -7.77 -29.39
N ILE A 82 10.97 -6.51 -29.34
CA ILE A 82 10.44 -5.77 -30.50
C ILE A 82 11.53 -5.53 -31.56
N THR A 83 12.75 -5.20 -31.13
CA THR A 83 13.90 -5.02 -32.02
C THR A 83 14.18 -6.30 -32.81
N ILE A 84 14.25 -7.43 -32.10
CA ILE A 84 14.52 -8.76 -32.69
C ILE A 84 13.38 -9.17 -33.63
N TRP A 85 12.13 -8.92 -33.23
CA TRP A 85 10.98 -9.17 -34.09
C TRP A 85 11.14 -8.48 -35.45
N ILE A 86 11.46 -7.19 -35.47
CA ILE A 86 11.67 -6.41 -36.70
C ILE A 86 12.88 -6.92 -37.49
N TRP A 87 13.99 -7.26 -36.84
CA TRP A 87 15.18 -7.80 -37.50
C TRP A 87 14.89 -9.13 -38.23
N MET A 88 13.98 -9.95 -37.69
CA MET A 88 13.66 -11.26 -38.24
C MET A 88 12.62 -11.23 -39.37
N LEU A 89 11.95 -10.10 -39.65
CA LEU A 89 10.95 -9.94 -40.72
C LEU A 89 11.52 -9.97 -42.16
N ASN A 90 12.80 -10.27 -42.34
CA ASN A 90 13.43 -10.31 -43.66
C ASN A 90 12.87 -11.46 -44.53
N LYS A 91 12.32 -11.11 -45.70
CA LYS A 91 11.78 -12.03 -46.71
C LYS A 91 12.83 -12.65 -47.66
N ASN A 92 14.08 -12.16 -47.64
CA ASN A 92 15.13 -12.72 -48.47
C ASN A 92 15.56 -14.07 -47.89
N HIS A 93 15.05 -15.15 -48.48
CA HIS A 93 15.32 -16.51 -48.05
C HIS A 93 15.99 -17.29 -49.16
N ASN A 94 17.24 -17.67 -48.93
CA ASN A 94 17.92 -18.59 -49.84
C ASN A 94 17.49 -20.05 -49.58
N ARG A 95 16.89 -20.39 -48.42
CA ARG A 95 16.64 -21.78 -47.98
C ARG A 95 15.44 -21.96 -47.03
N ARG A 96 14.79 -23.14 -47.07
CA ARG A 96 13.61 -23.51 -46.24
C ARG A 96 13.88 -23.51 -44.72
N LYS A 97 15.04 -24.01 -44.27
CA LYS A 97 15.38 -24.07 -42.83
C LYS A 97 15.58 -22.67 -42.20
N ASP A 98 16.18 -21.74 -42.94
CA ASP A 98 16.35 -20.34 -42.50
C ASP A 98 15.00 -19.65 -42.29
N ARG A 99 14.07 -19.86 -43.23
CA ARG A 99 12.70 -19.36 -43.12
C ARG A 99 11.99 -19.87 -41.87
N ILE A 100 12.11 -21.17 -41.55
CA ILE A 100 11.50 -21.77 -40.36
C ILE A 100 12.07 -21.16 -39.08
N TYR A 101 13.41 -21.05 -38.97
CA TYR A 101 14.02 -20.48 -37.78
C TYR A 101 13.69 -18.99 -37.60
N LYS A 102 13.64 -18.20 -38.67
CA LYS A 102 13.19 -16.80 -38.60
C LYS A 102 11.73 -16.68 -38.15
N GLN A 103 10.85 -17.53 -38.69
CA GLN A 103 9.45 -17.56 -38.27
C GLN A 103 9.28 -17.97 -36.80
N LEU A 104 10.08 -18.93 -36.33
CA LEU A 104 10.14 -19.31 -34.92
C LEU A 104 10.62 -18.14 -34.06
N SER A 105 11.68 -17.44 -34.47
CA SER A 105 12.18 -16.26 -33.73
C SER A 105 11.16 -15.12 -33.67
N ILE A 106 10.44 -14.85 -34.76
CA ILE A 106 9.34 -13.87 -34.80
C ILE A 106 8.25 -14.26 -33.78
N THR A 107 7.77 -15.50 -33.87
CA THR A 107 6.67 -15.99 -33.05
C THR A 107 7.07 -16.00 -31.57
N ASN A 108 8.27 -16.46 -31.26
CA ASN A 108 8.76 -16.52 -29.88
C ASN A 108 9.01 -15.13 -29.30
N ALA A 109 9.57 -14.18 -30.06
CA ALA A 109 9.77 -12.81 -29.60
C ALA A 109 8.45 -12.13 -29.23
N LEU A 110 7.42 -12.26 -30.08
CA LEU A 110 6.08 -11.73 -29.80
C LEU A 110 5.41 -12.47 -28.65
N LEU A 111 5.52 -13.80 -28.60
CA LEU A 111 4.94 -14.61 -27.53
C LEU A 111 5.50 -14.20 -26.17
N ILE A 112 6.82 -14.12 -26.03
CA ILE A 112 7.46 -13.72 -24.77
C ILE A 112 7.05 -12.32 -24.38
N PHE A 113 7.08 -11.38 -25.34
CA PHE A 113 6.67 -10.01 -25.12
C PHE A 113 5.26 -9.94 -24.52
N TRP A 114 4.28 -10.59 -25.16
CA TRP A 114 2.89 -10.57 -24.71
C TRP A 114 2.65 -11.37 -23.44
N VAL A 115 3.30 -12.53 -23.27
CA VAL A 115 3.18 -13.35 -22.05
C VAL A 115 3.71 -12.58 -20.84
N ILE A 116 4.88 -11.93 -20.96
CA ILE A 116 5.44 -11.14 -19.87
C ILE A 116 4.55 -9.94 -19.57
N LEU A 117 4.06 -9.22 -20.58
CA LEU A 117 3.10 -8.13 -20.35
C LEU A 117 1.81 -8.61 -19.67
N MET A 118 1.29 -9.78 -20.05
CA MET A 118 0.11 -10.37 -19.42
C MET A 118 0.39 -10.75 -17.96
N ILE A 119 1.53 -11.36 -17.67
CA ILE A 119 1.96 -11.70 -16.31
C ILE A 119 2.06 -10.42 -15.47
N ILE A 120 2.80 -9.40 -15.93
CA ILE A 120 2.93 -8.14 -15.21
C ILE A 120 1.60 -7.42 -15.08
N SER A 121 0.73 -7.44 -16.09
CA SER A 121 -0.59 -6.85 -15.98
C SER A 121 -1.44 -7.58 -14.93
N ARG A 122 -1.46 -8.91 -14.93
CA ARG A 122 -2.24 -9.72 -13.97
C ARG A 122 -1.70 -9.59 -12.55
N PHE A 123 -0.42 -9.87 -12.34
CA PHE A 123 0.20 -9.77 -11.02
C PHE A 123 0.35 -8.33 -10.55
N GLY A 124 0.61 -7.38 -11.46
CA GLY A 124 0.74 -5.97 -11.13
C GLY A 124 -0.59 -5.29 -10.82
N SER A 125 -1.74 -5.81 -11.28
CA SER A 125 -3.06 -5.23 -10.95
C SER A 125 -3.83 -6.05 -9.93
N ILE A 126 -4.04 -7.35 -10.16
CA ILE A 126 -4.91 -8.18 -9.35
C ILE A 126 -4.34 -8.35 -7.95
N LEU A 127 -3.05 -8.67 -7.85
CA LEU A 127 -2.43 -8.92 -6.56
C LEU A 127 -2.43 -7.64 -5.71
N PRO A 128 -2.11 -6.44 -6.23
CA PRO A 128 -2.29 -5.22 -5.45
C PRO A 128 -3.72 -4.85 -5.11
N ILE A 129 -4.68 -5.05 -6.01
CA ILE A 129 -6.09 -4.76 -5.72
C ILE A 129 -6.63 -5.72 -4.64
N VAL A 130 -6.29 -7.01 -4.73
CA VAL A 130 -6.77 -8.03 -3.80
C VAL A 130 -6.05 -7.93 -2.47
N LEU A 131 -4.72 -7.80 -2.46
CA LEU A 131 -3.94 -7.72 -1.22
C LEU A 131 -3.99 -6.32 -0.64
N PHE A 132 -3.45 -5.33 -1.33
CA PHE A 132 -3.35 -3.96 -0.79
C PHE A 132 -4.65 -3.15 -0.90
N GLY A 133 -5.66 -3.62 -1.63
CA GLY A 133 -6.96 -2.98 -1.71
C GLY A 133 -8.02 -3.57 -0.77
N THR A 134 -7.76 -4.72 -0.14
CA THR A 134 -8.66 -5.24 0.90
C THR A 134 -8.39 -4.57 2.24
N PRO A 135 -9.45 -4.08 2.92
CA PRO A 135 -9.37 -3.68 4.32
C PRO A 135 -8.74 -4.80 5.16
N GLY A 136 -7.76 -4.46 5.99
CA GLY A 136 -7.07 -5.40 6.89
C GLY A 136 -5.69 -5.86 6.42
N PHE A 137 -5.35 -5.82 5.13
CA PHE A 137 -4.02 -6.31 4.74
C PHE A 137 -2.89 -5.46 5.35
N ASP A 138 -1.99 -6.09 6.12
CA ASP A 138 -0.88 -5.41 6.79
C ASP A 138 0.47 -6.05 6.47
N ASN A 139 0.92 -5.86 5.24
CA ASN A 139 2.27 -6.25 4.80
C ASN A 139 2.62 -7.75 4.96
N HIS A 140 1.65 -8.66 4.97
CA HIS A 140 1.88 -10.12 5.01
C HIS A 140 2.69 -10.70 3.84
N LEU A 141 2.98 -9.88 2.82
CA LEU A 141 3.76 -10.26 1.65
C LEU A 141 4.76 -9.15 1.31
N HIS A 142 6.04 -9.39 1.62
CA HIS A 142 7.11 -8.46 1.28
C HIS A 142 7.80 -8.87 -0.03
N LEU A 143 7.26 -8.39 -1.16
CA LEU A 143 7.78 -8.70 -2.50
C LEU A 143 9.28 -8.35 -2.67
N TYR A 144 9.74 -7.30 -2.01
CA TYR A 144 11.15 -6.92 -2.02
C TYR A 144 12.00 -7.88 -1.16
N GLU A 145 11.69 -8.02 0.13
CA GLU A 145 12.53 -8.80 1.05
C GLU A 145 12.53 -10.30 0.73
N GLU A 146 11.36 -10.87 0.41
CA GLU A 146 11.20 -12.30 0.20
C GLU A 146 11.47 -12.75 -1.25
N TYR A 147 11.20 -11.89 -2.25
CA TYR A 147 11.16 -12.29 -3.67
C TYR A 147 12.08 -11.46 -4.59
N TRP A 148 12.98 -10.62 -4.08
CA TRP A 148 13.84 -9.77 -4.94
C TRP A 148 14.57 -10.56 -6.04
N ILE A 149 15.02 -11.79 -5.77
CA ILE A 149 15.73 -12.66 -6.73
C ILE A 149 14.84 -12.91 -7.97
N LEU A 150 13.54 -13.14 -7.79
CA LEU A 150 12.61 -13.38 -8.88
C LEU A 150 12.53 -12.17 -9.82
N PHE A 151 12.44 -10.97 -9.25
CA PHE A 151 12.39 -9.71 -9.99
C PHE A 151 13.70 -9.43 -10.75
N VAL A 152 14.86 -9.78 -10.17
CA VAL A 152 16.16 -9.67 -10.87
C VAL A 152 16.28 -10.69 -12.00
N LEU A 153 15.86 -11.94 -11.78
CA LEU A 153 15.97 -13.00 -12.77
C LEU A 153 15.05 -12.80 -13.97
N MET A 154 13.87 -12.19 -13.77
CA MET A 154 12.87 -12.07 -14.84
C MET A 154 13.40 -11.30 -16.08
N PRO A 155 13.97 -10.08 -15.98
CA PRO A 155 14.59 -9.42 -17.12
C PRO A 155 15.75 -10.20 -17.75
N ILE A 156 16.57 -10.86 -16.91
CA ILE A 156 17.71 -11.67 -17.39
C ILE A 156 17.23 -12.85 -18.24
N VAL A 157 16.20 -13.57 -17.78
CA VAL A 157 15.60 -14.69 -18.51
C VAL A 157 15.01 -14.21 -19.83
N VAL A 158 14.26 -13.10 -19.83
CA VAL A 158 13.68 -12.52 -21.06
C VAL A 158 14.77 -12.11 -22.05
N PHE A 159 15.87 -11.51 -21.57
CA PHE A 159 17.03 -11.18 -22.39
C PHE A 159 17.69 -12.42 -23.01
N MET A 160 17.97 -13.43 -22.19
CA MET A 160 18.62 -14.67 -22.64
C MET A 160 17.75 -15.43 -23.64
N GLN A 161 16.45 -15.50 -23.38
CA GLN A 161 15.49 -16.14 -24.26
C GLN A 161 15.37 -15.39 -25.60
N SER A 162 15.39 -14.06 -25.57
CA SER A 162 15.42 -13.23 -26.79
C SER A 162 16.66 -13.56 -27.64
N TRP A 163 17.85 -13.62 -27.05
CA TRP A 163 19.08 -13.96 -27.77
C TRP A 163 19.19 -15.43 -28.19
N PHE A 164 18.58 -16.36 -27.47
CA PHE A 164 18.52 -17.76 -27.85
C PHE A 164 17.89 -17.91 -29.23
N THR A 165 16.78 -17.21 -29.51
CA THR A 165 16.13 -17.22 -30.83
C THR A 165 17.02 -16.62 -31.93
N VAL A 166 17.75 -15.56 -31.61
CA VAL A 166 18.68 -14.94 -32.57
C VAL A 166 19.81 -15.92 -32.91
N LYS A 167 20.32 -16.68 -31.94
CA LYS A 167 21.35 -17.71 -32.16
C LYS A 167 20.87 -18.87 -33.04
N LEU A 168 19.56 -19.11 -33.14
CA LEU A 168 19.03 -20.12 -34.06
C LEU A 168 19.25 -19.70 -35.52
N VAL A 169 19.10 -18.40 -35.81
CA VAL A 169 19.23 -17.82 -37.16
C VAL A 169 20.67 -17.39 -37.47
N TYR A 170 21.32 -16.64 -36.58
CA TYR A 170 22.63 -16.02 -36.80
C TYR A 170 23.68 -16.49 -35.79
N GLN A 171 24.96 -16.34 -36.14
CA GLN A 171 26.05 -16.38 -35.16
C GLN A 171 26.11 -15.05 -34.42
N ALA A 172 25.61 -15.02 -33.17
CA ALA A 172 25.50 -13.81 -32.38
C ALA A 172 26.85 -13.35 -31.78
N GLY A 173 27.69 -14.27 -31.30
CA GLY A 173 29.04 -13.95 -30.79
C GLY A 173 29.07 -12.78 -29.80
N ARG A 174 29.90 -11.77 -30.09
CA ARG A 174 30.09 -10.56 -29.26
C ARG A 174 28.84 -9.67 -29.15
N TRP A 175 27.87 -9.81 -30.04
CA TRP A 175 26.67 -8.96 -30.04
C TRP A 175 25.77 -9.18 -28.84
N ILE A 176 25.78 -10.38 -28.25
CA ILE A 176 25.05 -10.65 -27.01
C ILE A 176 25.59 -9.73 -25.91
N PHE A 177 26.91 -9.73 -25.70
CA PHE A 177 27.54 -8.89 -24.68
C PHE A 177 27.36 -7.39 -24.94
N LEU A 178 27.54 -6.94 -26.19
CA LEU A 178 27.33 -5.53 -26.55
C LEU A 178 25.89 -5.08 -26.29
N SER A 179 24.91 -5.89 -26.66
CA SER A 179 23.50 -5.58 -26.40
C SER A 179 23.15 -5.62 -24.93
N PHE A 180 23.78 -6.50 -24.15
CA PHE A 180 23.59 -6.57 -22.71
C PHE A 180 24.06 -5.26 -22.05
N LEU A 181 25.26 -4.79 -22.42
CA LEU A 181 25.78 -3.50 -21.95
C LEU A 181 24.87 -2.33 -22.37
N PHE A 182 24.39 -2.33 -23.62
CA PHE A 182 23.46 -1.32 -24.10
C PHE A 182 22.12 -1.36 -23.36
N CYS A 183 21.61 -2.56 -23.02
CA CYS A 183 20.40 -2.71 -22.22
C CYS A 183 20.60 -2.17 -20.80
N ILE A 184 21.76 -2.41 -20.18
CA ILE A 184 22.08 -1.81 -18.87
C ILE A 184 22.04 -0.29 -18.96
N LEU A 185 22.77 0.32 -19.89
CA LEU A 185 22.81 1.77 -20.05
C LEU A 185 21.42 2.38 -20.33
N THR A 186 20.63 1.70 -21.16
CA THR A 186 19.25 2.12 -21.46
C THR A 186 18.37 2.04 -20.21
N ALA A 187 18.46 0.95 -19.43
CA ALA A 187 17.69 0.78 -18.21
C ALA A 187 18.02 1.85 -17.15
N PHE A 188 19.30 2.17 -16.94
CA PHE A 188 19.70 3.27 -16.06
C PHE A 188 19.14 4.61 -16.54
N THR A 189 19.20 4.87 -17.84
CA THR A 189 18.65 6.10 -18.42
C THR A 189 17.13 6.18 -18.26
N LEU A 190 16.41 5.07 -18.47
CA LEU A 190 14.97 5.00 -18.26
C LEU A 190 14.59 5.20 -16.79
N GLN A 191 15.36 4.65 -15.85
CA GLN A 191 15.12 4.85 -14.43
C GLN A 191 15.21 6.34 -14.05
N LEU A 192 16.15 7.09 -14.61
CA LEU A 192 16.27 8.53 -14.34
C LEU A 192 15.19 9.37 -15.03
N THR A 193 14.69 8.94 -16.20
CA THR A 193 13.83 9.77 -17.06
C THR A 193 12.35 9.46 -16.97
N THR A 194 11.96 8.24 -16.58
CA THR A 194 10.56 7.77 -16.60
C THR A 194 9.98 7.52 -15.22
N THR A 195 10.72 7.81 -14.15
CA THR A 195 10.23 7.66 -12.78
C THR A 195 9.20 8.73 -12.42
N VAL A 196 8.22 8.33 -11.61
CA VAL A 196 7.15 9.22 -11.15
C VAL A 196 7.48 9.69 -9.73
N ASN A 197 7.29 10.99 -9.46
CA ASN A 197 7.44 11.52 -8.12
C ASN A 197 6.29 11.02 -7.22
N GLN A 198 6.61 10.07 -6.34
CA GLN A 198 5.68 9.47 -5.38
C GLN A 198 5.34 10.39 -4.20
N GLU A 199 6.20 11.36 -3.87
CA GLU A 199 5.99 12.27 -2.74
C GLU A 199 4.70 13.06 -2.92
N LYS A 200 4.29 13.35 -4.15
CA LYS A 200 3.00 14.01 -4.42
C LYS A 200 1.81 13.22 -3.87
N LEU A 201 1.79 11.90 -4.10
CA LEU A 201 0.71 11.05 -3.59
C LEU A 201 0.85 10.85 -2.08
N ASN A 202 2.07 10.61 -1.59
CA ASN A 202 2.32 10.41 -0.16
C ASN A 202 1.96 11.66 0.65
N SER A 203 2.37 12.86 0.20
CA SER A 203 2.04 14.13 0.86
C SER A 203 0.55 14.42 0.83
N ALA A 204 -0.14 14.18 -0.29
CA ALA A 204 -1.60 14.34 -0.36
C ALA A 204 -2.33 13.39 0.63
N TYR A 205 -1.84 12.16 0.78
CA TYR A 205 -2.35 11.22 1.78
C TYR A 205 -2.06 11.67 3.21
N HIS A 206 -0.83 12.12 3.50
CA HIS A 206 -0.50 12.65 4.82
C HIS A 206 -1.33 13.87 5.18
N GLN A 207 -1.50 14.81 4.25
CA GLN A 207 -2.33 16.00 4.44
C GLN A 207 -3.80 15.64 4.74
N ARG A 208 -4.33 14.57 4.13
CA ARG A 208 -5.68 14.08 4.39
C ARG A 208 -5.89 13.67 5.86
N PHE A 209 -4.86 13.17 6.53
CA PHE A 209 -4.89 12.69 7.91
C PHE A 209 -4.06 13.55 8.88
N GLU A 210 -3.65 14.74 8.47
CA GLU A 210 -2.76 15.62 9.23
C GLU A 210 -3.29 15.92 10.64
N LYS A 211 -4.59 16.20 10.77
CA LYS A 211 -5.22 16.43 12.09
C LYS A 211 -5.11 15.22 13.01
N ASP A 212 -5.28 14.01 12.49
CA ASP A 212 -5.17 12.77 13.27
C ASP A 212 -3.73 12.55 13.71
N TYR A 213 -2.78 12.74 12.80
CA TYR A 213 -1.35 12.57 13.08
C TYR A 213 -0.85 13.58 14.09
N ASN A 214 -1.24 14.85 13.96
CA ASN A 214 -0.87 15.89 14.92
C ASN A 214 -1.43 15.60 16.32
N TYR A 215 -2.66 15.09 16.42
CA TYR A 215 -3.24 14.69 17.70
C TYR A 215 -2.48 13.49 18.30
N ILE A 216 -2.18 12.46 17.50
CA ILE A 216 -1.39 11.29 17.93
C ILE A 216 -0.02 11.75 18.47
N ASP A 217 0.70 12.55 17.70
CA ASP A 217 2.05 13.00 18.06
C ASP A 217 2.03 13.90 19.30
N GLN A 218 1.00 14.73 19.45
CA GLN A 218 0.80 15.55 20.66
C GLN A 218 0.55 14.67 21.88
N GLU A 219 -0.34 13.69 21.80
CA GLU A 219 -0.67 12.81 22.93
C GLU A 219 0.49 11.90 23.32
N ILE A 220 1.25 11.37 22.36
CA ILE A 220 2.48 10.61 22.63
C ILE A 220 3.51 11.49 23.35
N ARG A 221 3.68 12.75 22.92
CA ARG A 221 4.59 13.68 23.60
C ARG A 221 4.13 13.98 25.02
N ILE A 222 2.83 14.19 25.24
CA ILE A 222 2.27 14.38 26.58
C ILE A 222 2.51 13.14 27.44
N ALA A 223 2.29 11.94 26.88
CA ALA A 223 2.53 10.67 27.58
C ALA A 223 3.96 10.54 28.08
N LYS A 224 4.93 10.87 27.22
CA LYS A 224 6.36 10.82 27.56
C LYS A 224 6.74 11.84 28.62
N VAL A 225 6.32 13.10 28.46
CA VAL A 225 6.73 14.20 29.35
C VAL A 225 6.02 14.16 30.70
N LYS A 226 4.70 13.91 30.69
CA LYS A 226 3.86 14.03 31.88
C LYS A 226 3.75 12.72 32.66
N TYR A 227 3.79 11.59 31.95
CA TYR A 227 3.50 10.27 32.54
C TYR A 227 4.71 9.32 32.48
N GLY A 228 5.81 9.69 31.82
CA GLY A 228 6.98 8.82 31.66
C GLY A 228 6.72 7.60 30.78
N VAL A 229 5.65 7.61 29.98
CA VAL A 229 5.27 6.51 29.08
C VAL A 229 5.94 6.72 27.73
N ASP A 230 6.78 5.77 27.32
CA ASP A 230 7.41 5.76 25.99
C ASP A 230 6.79 4.66 25.14
N PHE A 231 6.23 5.03 24.00
CA PHE A 231 5.67 4.07 23.04
C PHE A 231 6.74 3.64 22.05
N ASP A 232 6.77 2.35 21.70
CA ASP A 232 7.64 1.87 20.64
C ASP A 232 7.21 2.44 19.27
N GLU A 233 8.16 2.59 18.36
CA GLU A 233 7.92 3.19 17.03
C GLU A 233 6.85 2.42 16.23
N GLN A 234 6.80 1.09 16.39
CA GLN A 234 5.84 0.24 15.69
C GLN A 234 4.40 0.51 16.18
N THR A 235 4.19 0.66 17.48
CA THR A 235 2.89 1.05 18.07
C THR A 235 2.42 2.40 17.53
N ILE A 236 3.34 3.36 17.38
CA ILE A 236 3.05 4.69 16.81
C ILE A 236 2.70 4.59 15.32
N GLU A 237 3.43 3.77 14.55
CA GLU A 237 3.14 3.53 13.14
C GLU A 237 1.75 2.89 12.96
N ILE A 238 1.43 1.86 13.74
CA ILE A 238 0.12 1.20 13.76
C ILE A 238 -0.99 2.18 14.15
N LEU A 239 -0.73 3.04 15.13
CA LEU A 239 -1.64 4.12 15.51
C LEU A 239 -1.87 5.15 14.40
N LYS A 240 -0.99 5.26 13.39
CA LYS A 240 -1.20 6.14 12.23
C LYS A 240 -1.94 5.44 11.08
N LYS A 241 -1.97 4.11 11.04
CA LYS A 241 -2.76 3.29 10.11
C LYS A 241 -4.24 3.26 10.51
N GLN A 242 -5.16 3.24 9.56
CA GLN A 242 -6.60 3.34 9.83
C GLN A 242 -7.34 2.01 9.70
N ILE A 243 -6.98 1.17 8.73
CA ILE A 243 -7.79 0.04 8.26
C ILE A 243 -6.95 -1.27 8.25
N THR A 244 -5.69 -1.23 8.65
CA THR A 244 -4.82 -2.44 8.67
C THR A 244 -5.20 -3.41 9.79
N GLU A 245 -4.90 -4.69 9.61
CA GLU A 245 -5.13 -5.74 10.61
C GLU A 245 -4.40 -5.43 11.91
N SER A 246 -3.15 -4.96 11.88
CA SER A 246 -2.46 -4.50 13.09
C SER A 246 -3.19 -3.39 13.82
N SER A 247 -3.82 -2.46 13.10
CA SER A 247 -4.61 -1.39 13.72
C SER A 247 -5.85 -1.97 14.40
N VAL A 248 -6.54 -2.89 13.73
CA VAL A 248 -7.70 -3.60 14.26
C VAL A 248 -7.34 -4.46 15.47
N GLU A 249 -6.22 -5.18 15.42
CA GLU A 249 -5.70 -5.99 16.52
C GLU A 249 -5.32 -5.11 17.71
N GLN A 250 -4.64 -3.99 17.48
CA GLN A 250 -4.30 -3.03 18.54
C GLN A 250 -5.57 -2.53 19.25
N ILE A 251 -6.61 -2.18 18.49
CA ILE A 251 -7.90 -1.76 19.05
C ILE A 251 -8.55 -2.89 19.85
N ALA A 252 -8.53 -4.12 19.34
CA ALA A 252 -9.09 -5.28 20.02
C ALA A 252 -8.33 -5.60 21.33
N MET A 253 -7.00 -5.49 21.33
CA MET A 253 -6.16 -5.66 22.51
C MET A 253 -6.45 -4.62 23.57
N VAL A 254 -6.55 -3.34 23.17
CA VAL A 254 -6.90 -2.24 24.08
C VAL A 254 -8.30 -2.45 24.66
N LYS A 255 -9.33 -2.74 23.83
CA LYS A 255 -10.68 -3.05 24.33
C LYS A 255 -10.67 -4.21 25.34
N LYS A 256 -9.94 -5.28 25.03
CA LYS A 256 -9.84 -6.46 25.89
C LYS A 256 -9.19 -6.14 27.24
N ALA A 257 -8.16 -5.29 27.25
CA ALA A 257 -7.50 -4.86 28.48
C ALA A 257 -8.48 -4.17 29.45
N PHE A 258 -9.34 -3.29 28.93
CA PHE A 258 -10.38 -2.62 29.72
C PHE A 258 -11.43 -3.58 30.30
N SER A 259 -11.82 -4.61 29.54
CA SER A 259 -12.79 -5.62 30.00
C SER A 259 -12.22 -6.58 31.06
N SER A 260 -10.92 -6.54 31.33
CA SER A 260 -10.29 -7.45 32.29
C SER A 260 -10.55 -7.05 33.75
N ASP A 261 -10.44 -8.00 34.68
CA ASP A 261 -10.55 -7.77 36.14
C ASP A 261 -9.25 -7.23 36.76
N ARG A 262 -8.43 -6.52 35.98
CA ARG A 262 -7.13 -5.98 36.39
C ARG A 262 -7.04 -4.50 36.03
N PRO A 263 -6.25 -3.72 36.79
CA PRO A 263 -6.00 -2.32 36.45
C PRO A 263 -5.34 -2.21 35.08
N VAL A 264 -5.90 -1.36 34.22
CA VAL A 264 -5.30 -1.03 32.91
C VAL A 264 -4.04 -0.17 33.08
N SER A 265 -3.03 -0.42 32.27
CA SER A 265 -1.80 0.38 32.30
C SER A 265 -2.00 1.75 31.64
N MET A 266 -1.21 2.75 32.04
CA MET A 266 -1.35 4.13 31.59
C MET A 266 -1.18 4.31 30.08
N ASP A 267 -0.26 3.57 29.47
CA ASP A 267 -0.10 3.48 28.01
C ASP A 267 -1.41 3.04 27.34
N THR A 268 -2.06 1.99 27.84
CA THR A 268 -3.33 1.47 27.32
C THR A 268 -4.48 2.49 27.45
N ILE A 269 -4.53 3.25 28.55
CA ILE A 269 -5.51 4.34 28.72
C ILE A 269 -5.31 5.42 27.64
N ILE A 270 -4.06 5.84 27.41
CA ILE A 270 -3.73 6.85 26.41
C ILE A 270 -4.04 6.34 24.99
N LEU A 271 -3.72 5.08 24.69
CA LEU A 271 -4.07 4.46 23.41
C LEU A 271 -5.58 4.48 23.20
N GLN A 272 -6.36 4.07 24.20
CA GLN A 272 -7.83 4.08 24.14
C GLN A 272 -8.39 5.48 23.84
N LYS A 273 -7.84 6.52 24.50
CA LYS A 273 -8.22 7.92 24.24
C LYS A 273 -7.98 8.31 22.78
N ILE A 274 -6.78 8.03 22.27
CA ILE A 274 -6.40 8.33 20.87
C ILE A 274 -7.28 7.58 19.88
N ILE A 275 -7.53 6.29 20.14
CA ILE A 275 -8.35 5.41 19.29
C ILE A 275 -9.78 5.95 19.16
N VAL A 276 -10.39 6.37 20.26
CA VAL A 276 -11.74 6.97 20.27
C VAL A 276 -11.73 8.34 19.57
N ARG A 277 -10.77 9.22 19.90
CA ARG A 277 -10.66 10.57 19.30
C ARG A 277 -10.61 10.49 17.77
N ASN A 278 -9.75 9.64 17.24
CA ASN A 278 -9.50 9.52 15.81
C ASN A 278 -10.50 8.61 15.09
N PHE A 279 -11.48 8.07 15.83
CA PHE A 279 -12.51 7.15 15.34
C PHE A 279 -11.93 6.05 14.47
N LYS A 280 -10.92 5.36 15.00
CA LYS A 280 -10.21 4.28 14.30
C LYS A 280 -11.17 3.18 13.85
N GLU A 281 -10.98 2.64 12.65
CA GLU A 281 -11.82 1.54 12.17
C GLU A 281 -11.52 0.26 12.93
N GLY A 282 -12.56 -0.53 13.22
CA GLY A 282 -12.43 -1.83 13.84
C GLY A 282 -12.65 -2.95 12.82
N GLY A 283 -12.67 -4.19 13.30
CA GLY A 283 -12.98 -5.35 12.45
C GLY A 283 -14.32 -5.21 11.74
N TRP A 284 -14.40 -5.73 10.51
CA TRP A 284 -15.62 -5.63 9.71
C TRP A 284 -16.55 -6.80 10.02
N TYR A 285 -17.69 -6.50 10.65
CA TYR A 285 -18.70 -7.50 10.99
C TYR A 285 -19.87 -7.43 9.99
N TYR A 286 -20.25 -8.55 9.38
CA TYR A 286 -21.39 -8.60 8.45
C TYR A 286 -22.74 -8.66 9.17
N TYR A 287 -22.80 -9.33 10.32
CA TYR A 287 -24.02 -9.48 11.12
C TYR A 287 -23.98 -8.54 12.32
N ARG A 288 -25.13 -7.93 12.64
CA ARG A 288 -25.31 -7.05 13.80
C ARG A 288 -24.28 -5.92 13.90
N ARG A 289 -24.01 -5.20 12.80
CA ARG A 289 -23.01 -4.11 12.78
C ARG A 289 -23.15 -3.09 13.91
N ASN A 290 -24.37 -2.83 14.34
CA ASN A 290 -24.70 -1.86 15.37
C ASN A 290 -25.03 -2.52 16.72
N SER A 291 -24.44 -3.67 17.03
CA SER A 291 -24.55 -4.28 18.36
C SER A 291 -23.41 -3.81 19.26
N ILE A 292 -23.69 -3.84 20.56
CA ILE A 292 -22.69 -3.60 21.61
C ILE A 292 -21.52 -4.59 21.54
N GLU A 293 -21.78 -5.83 21.11
CA GLU A 293 -20.79 -6.89 20.93
C GLU A 293 -19.71 -6.46 19.92
N ASN A 294 -20.15 -5.81 18.83
CA ASN A 294 -19.32 -5.35 17.73
C ASN A 294 -18.77 -3.93 17.92
N TRP A 295 -19.13 -3.25 19.02
CA TRP A 295 -18.52 -1.98 19.38
C TRP A 295 -17.02 -2.16 19.58
N ARG A 296 -16.21 -1.34 18.90
CA ARG A 296 -14.76 -1.57 18.78
C ARG A 296 -13.93 -1.03 19.93
N TYR A 297 -14.48 -0.15 20.76
CA TYR A 297 -13.75 0.52 21.82
C TYR A 297 -14.13 -0.06 23.19
N ALA A 298 -13.39 0.33 24.24
CA ALA A 298 -13.77 0.03 25.62
C ALA A 298 -15.22 0.48 25.90
N LEU A 299 -15.96 -0.31 26.69
CA LEU A 299 -17.33 0.04 27.07
C LEU A 299 -17.32 1.08 28.19
N PRO A 300 -18.34 1.95 28.27
CA PRO A 300 -18.46 2.94 29.35
C PRO A 300 -18.42 2.29 30.73
N ASN A 301 -19.11 1.15 30.90
CA ASN A 301 -19.14 0.40 32.15
C ASN A 301 -17.77 -0.20 32.51
N ASP A 302 -16.99 -0.63 31.52
CA ASP A 302 -15.62 -1.11 31.75
C ASP A 302 -14.73 0.05 32.21
N ILE A 303 -14.86 1.24 31.60
CA ILE A 303 -14.12 2.44 32.02
C ILE A 303 -14.52 2.86 33.43
N LEU A 304 -15.83 2.84 33.76
CA LEU A 304 -16.32 3.12 35.11
C LEU A 304 -15.71 2.16 36.13
N LYS A 305 -15.68 0.86 35.82
CA LYS A 305 -15.04 -0.15 36.68
C LYS A 305 -13.54 0.11 36.86
N GLN A 306 -12.84 0.57 35.82
CA GLN A 306 -11.41 0.87 35.91
C GLN A 306 -11.12 2.02 36.90
N LEU A 307 -12.05 2.97 37.09
CA LEU A 307 -11.90 4.06 38.07
C LEU A 307 -11.79 3.57 39.51
N ASP A 308 -12.33 2.39 39.84
CA ASP A 308 -12.25 1.83 41.20
C ASP A 308 -10.86 1.29 41.56
N TYR A 309 -9.99 1.06 40.56
CA TYR A 309 -8.63 0.58 40.79
C TYR A 309 -7.61 1.69 41.07
N PHE A 310 -7.94 2.94 40.77
CA PHE A 310 -6.99 4.06 40.83
C PHE A 310 -7.36 5.09 41.88
N GLU A 311 -6.35 5.81 42.38
CA GLU A 311 -6.58 6.94 43.28
C GLU A 311 -7.28 8.08 42.54
N ARG A 312 -8.14 8.81 43.25
CA ARG A 312 -8.99 9.86 42.66
C ARG A 312 -8.20 10.97 41.97
N SER A 313 -7.05 11.33 42.52
CA SER A 313 -6.18 12.39 42.00
C SER A 313 -5.12 11.88 41.02
N SER A 314 -5.10 10.56 40.74
CA SER A 314 -4.10 9.94 39.89
C SER A 314 -4.22 10.39 38.44
N ASN A 315 -3.15 10.21 37.67
CA ASN A 315 -3.13 10.56 36.26
C ASN A 315 -4.02 9.60 35.44
N GLU A 316 -4.10 8.35 35.84
CA GLU A 316 -4.96 7.32 35.26
C GLU A 316 -6.43 7.73 35.38
N THR A 317 -6.88 8.12 36.58
CA THR A 317 -8.24 8.62 36.79
C THR A 317 -8.56 9.79 35.86
N LYS A 318 -7.66 10.77 35.77
CA LYS A 318 -7.83 11.93 34.87
C LYS A 318 -8.00 11.50 33.40
N GLU A 319 -7.13 10.61 32.92
CA GLU A 319 -7.17 10.14 31.54
C GLU A 319 -8.37 9.21 31.26
N LEU A 320 -8.88 8.48 32.25
CA LEU A 320 -10.12 7.70 32.13
C LEU A 320 -11.33 8.63 31.92
N PHE A 321 -11.40 9.77 32.62
CA PHE A 321 -12.42 10.80 32.37
C PHE A 321 -12.28 11.42 30.99
N GLU A 322 -11.05 11.62 30.51
CA GLU A 322 -10.79 12.10 29.14
C GLU A 322 -11.31 11.12 28.08
N ILE A 323 -11.18 9.81 28.27
CA ILE A 323 -11.79 8.80 27.38
C ILE A 323 -13.31 8.94 27.36
N LEU A 324 -13.96 9.06 28.53
CA LEU A 324 -15.42 9.23 28.60
C LEU A 324 -15.85 10.52 27.89
N ARG A 325 -15.08 11.60 28.03
CA ARG A 325 -15.32 12.86 27.30
C ARG A 325 -15.26 12.65 25.79
N GLU A 326 -14.23 11.96 25.30
CA GLU A 326 -14.09 11.65 23.88
C GLU A 326 -15.24 10.78 23.34
N MET A 327 -15.72 9.82 24.13
CA MET A 327 -16.88 9.00 23.78
C MET A 327 -18.17 9.83 23.70
N ILE A 328 -18.41 10.70 24.68
CA ILE A 328 -19.58 11.61 24.68
C ILE A 328 -19.51 12.55 23.47
N GLU A 329 -18.34 13.12 23.17
CA GLU A 329 -18.15 13.98 22.01
C GLU A 329 -18.34 13.24 20.68
N LEU A 330 -18.00 11.95 20.63
CA LEU A 330 -18.25 11.11 19.46
C LEU A 330 -19.75 10.90 19.27
N VAL A 331 -20.49 10.56 20.33
CA VAL A 331 -21.96 10.42 20.28
C VAL A 331 -22.63 11.72 19.86
N ASN A 332 -22.17 12.84 20.42
CA ASN A 332 -22.70 14.19 20.17
C ASN A 332 -22.23 14.82 18.85
N THR A 333 -21.47 14.11 18.02
CA THR A 333 -20.97 14.65 16.74
C THR A 333 -22.14 14.98 15.82
N PRO A 334 -22.26 16.22 15.31
CA PRO A 334 -23.37 16.60 14.45
C PRO A 334 -23.30 15.93 13.08
N GLU A 335 -24.46 15.74 12.46
CA GLU A 335 -24.54 15.27 11.08
C GLU A 335 -23.99 16.32 10.11
N ILE A 336 -23.11 15.89 9.21
CA ILE A 336 -22.59 16.70 8.11
C ILE A 336 -23.41 16.38 6.86
N HIS A 337 -24.15 17.37 6.37
CA HIS A 337 -24.86 17.27 5.10
C HIS A 337 -23.89 17.21 3.90
N TRP A 338 -24.30 16.49 2.86
CA TRP A 338 -23.48 16.22 1.67
C TRP A 338 -23.00 17.49 0.95
N ASP A 339 -23.79 18.56 0.96
CA ASP A 339 -23.48 19.85 0.35
C ASP A 339 -22.27 20.54 1.00
N LYS A 340 -22.04 20.29 2.30
CA LYS A 340 -20.92 20.88 3.06
C LYS A 340 -19.76 19.91 3.28
N TYR A 341 -19.86 18.68 2.79
CA TYR A 341 -18.90 17.61 3.07
C TYR A 341 -17.45 18.03 2.81
N GLN A 342 -17.21 18.77 1.71
CA GLN A 342 -15.88 19.25 1.30
C GLN A 342 -15.20 20.17 2.33
N ASN A 343 -15.95 20.87 3.17
CA ASN A 343 -15.43 21.85 4.14
C ASN A 343 -14.88 21.20 5.42
N PHE A 344 -15.16 19.92 5.63
CA PHE A 344 -14.75 19.18 6.83
C PHE A 344 -13.54 18.29 6.53
N THR A 345 -12.77 18.00 7.58
CA THR A 345 -11.65 17.07 7.51
C THR A 345 -12.11 15.62 7.42
N GLN A 346 -11.20 14.73 7.00
CA GLN A 346 -11.50 13.31 6.89
C GLN A 346 -12.00 12.73 8.22
N THR A 347 -11.43 13.15 9.35
CA THR A 347 -11.82 12.71 10.70
C THR A 347 -13.22 13.17 11.08
N GLU A 348 -13.54 14.44 10.84
CA GLU A 348 -14.87 15.00 11.13
C GLU A 348 -15.96 14.29 10.33
N ARG A 349 -15.70 14.04 9.04
CA ARG A 349 -16.59 13.27 8.16
C ARG A 349 -16.81 11.85 8.67
N ARG A 350 -15.72 11.15 9.05
CA ARG A 350 -15.77 9.78 9.58
C ARG A 350 -16.53 9.72 10.90
N ARG A 351 -16.25 10.65 11.83
CA ARG A 351 -16.97 10.75 13.11
C ARG A 351 -18.45 11.04 12.91
N SER A 352 -18.82 11.91 11.97
CA SER A 352 -20.21 12.23 11.68
C SER A 352 -20.99 11.04 11.10
N LEU A 353 -20.42 10.35 10.11
CA LEU A 353 -21.02 9.12 9.55
C LEU A 353 -21.07 8.00 10.60
N GLY A 354 -19.99 7.81 11.34
CA GLY A 354 -19.88 6.81 12.39
C GLY A 354 -20.85 7.05 13.54
N ALA A 355 -21.00 8.30 13.95
CA ALA A 355 -22.02 8.73 14.88
C ALA A 355 -23.39 8.29 14.38
N ARG A 356 -23.78 8.65 13.16
CA ARG A 356 -25.10 8.33 12.60
C ARG A 356 -25.37 6.83 12.47
N TYR A 357 -24.37 6.03 12.07
CA TYR A 357 -24.63 4.66 11.62
C TYR A 357 -23.98 3.56 12.44
N ASN A 358 -22.95 3.82 13.26
CA ASN A 358 -22.12 2.76 13.87
C ASN A 358 -22.20 2.72 15.41
N ILE A 359 -22.91 3.66 16.04
CA ILE A 359 -23.05 3.70 17.50
C ILE A 359 -24.33 2.96 17.91
N PRO A 360 -24.24 1.88 18.71
CA PRO A 360 -25.42 1.17 19.25
C PRO A 360 -26.18 2.01 20.29
N ASP A 361 -27.51 1.93 20.30
CA ASP A 361 -28.34 2.61 21.31
C ASP A 361 -27.99 2.18 22.74
N THR A 362 -27.70 0.89 22.94
CA THR A 362 -27.26 0.35 24.23
C THR A 362 -25.94 0.96 24.71
N LEU A 363 -25.07 1.43 23.81
CA LEU A 363 -23.85 2.14 24.21
C LEU A 363 -24.18 3.55 24.72
N ILE A 364 -25.15 4.21 24.09
CA ILE A 364 -25.63 5.53 24.49
C ILE A 364 -26.26 5.45 25.88
N GLU A 365 -27.11 4.43 26.11
CA GLU A 365 -27.70 4.15 27.43
C GLU A 365 -26.62 3.95 28.50
N GLN A 366 -25.60 3.13 28.24
CA GLN A 366 -24.48 2.95 29.17
C GLN A 366 -23.72 4.25 29.43
N LEU A 367 -23.47 5.07 28.40
CA LEU A 367 -22.81 6.37 28.59
C LEU A 367 -23.65 7.32 29.45
N ILE A 368 -24.98 7.34 29.28
CA ILE A 368 -25.90 8.14 30.10
C ILE A 368 -25.85 7.66 31.55
N GLU A 369 -25.94 6.36 31.79
CA GLU A 369 -25.90 5.76 33.13
C GLU A 369 -24.57 6.07 33.85
N VAL A 370 -23.43 5.83 33.18
CA VAL A 370 -22.10 6.11 33.71
C VAL A 370 -21.94 7.59 34.02
N ARG A 371 -22.35 8.48 33.11
CA ARG A 371 -22.29 9.92 33.33
C ARG A 371 -23.10 10.35 34.54
N THR A 372 -24.33 9.85 34.68
CA THR A 372 -25.20 10.19 35.82
C THR A 372 -24.58 9.73 37.14
N ARG A 373 -24.08 8.48 37.20
CA ARG A 373 -23.38 7.97 38.39
C ARG A 373 -22.16 8.82 38.77
N LEU A 374 -21.35 9.21 37.79
CA LEU A 374 -20.16 10.04 38.05
C LEU A 374 -20.48 11.48 38.45
N LEU A 375 -21.65 12.01 38.06
CA LEU A 375 -22.13 13.33 38.49
C LEU A 375 -22.70 13.31 39.92
N GLU A 376 -23.33 12.20 40.31
CA GLU A 376 -23.87 12.00 41.67
C GLU A 376 -22.78 11.61 42.68
N ASP A 377 -21.63 11.13 42.19
CA ASP A 377 -20.51 10.73 43.03
C ASP A 377 -19.60 11.93 43.38
N ASP A 378 -19.77 12.44 44.60
CA ASP A 378 -18.97 13.55 45.15
C ASP A 378 -17.46 13.34 45.02
N ARG A 379 -17.00 12.07 45.01
CA ARG A 379 -15.58 11.70 44.87
C ARG A 379 -14.95 12.22 43.58
N TYR A 380 -15.75 12.43 42.53
CA TYR A 380 -15.28 12.82 41.20
C TYR A 380 -15.83 14.18 40.73
N SER A 381 -16.41 14.96 41.64
CA SER A 381 -17.07 16.25 41.34
C SER A 381 -16.19 17.27 40.61
N ASP A 382 -14.86 17.18 40.72
CA ASP A 382 -13.91 18.02 39.99
C ASP A 382 -13.77 17.65 38.52
N PHE A 383 -13.99 16.37 38.16
CA PHE A 383 -13.86 15.87 36.78
C PHE A 383 -15.21 15.72 36.08
N SER A 384 -16.25 15.32 36.82
CA SER A 384 -17.55 15.00 36.23
C SER A 384 -18.29 16.21 35.68
N LYS A 385 -18.00 17.42 36.17
CA LYS A 385 -18.56 18.69 35.67
C LYS A 385 -18.23 18.96 34.20
N ASP A 386 -17.12 18.43 33.70
CA ASP A 386 -16.69 18.62 32.31
C ASP A 386 -17.36 17.63 31.34
N LEU A 387 -18.12 16.64 31.85
CA LEU A 387 -18.86 15.69 31.03
C LEU A 387 -20.15 16.32 30.48
N LYS A 388 -20.09 16.73 29.20
CA LYS A 388 -21.22 17.29 28.44
C LYS A 388 -22.44 16.37 28.49
N VAL A 389 -23.63 16.96 28.42
CA VAL A 389 -24.89 16.22 28.28
C VAL A 389 -24.88 15.46 26.95
N ILE A 390 -25.31 14.20 26.96
CA ILE A 390 -25.48 13.39 25.75
C ILE A 390 -26.80 13.81 25.11
N LYS A 391 -26.74 14.18 23.83
CA LYS A 391 -27.91 14.66 23.09
C LYS A 391 -28.76 13.47 22.64
N ASP A 392 -30.07 13.59 22.82
CA ASP A 392 -31.03 12.67 22.20
C ASP A 392 -30.92 12.76 20.68
N ARG A 393 -31.05 11.61 20.01
CA ARG A 393 -30.86 11.47 18.56
C ARG A 393 -32.16 11.31 17.79
#